data_AF-A0AAN4VZA9-F1
#
_entry.id   AF-A0AAN4VZA9-F1
#
_cell.length_a   1.000
_cell.length_b   1.000
_cell.length_c   1.000
_cell.angle_alpha   90.00
_cell.angle_beta   90.00
_cell.angle_gamma   90.00
#
_symmetry.space_group_name_H-M   'P 1'
#
loop_
_entity.id
_entity.type
_entity.pdbx_description
1 polymer ?
#
loop_
_entity_poly.entity_id
_entity_poly.type
_entity_poly.pdbx_seq_one_letter_code
_entity_poly.pdbx_strand_id
1 'polypeptide(L)'
;MISLYFQKSLITWLRGLKSGKNLLSFLGQLLVAVGYGFLFSALMNEAWAAERFTAFDVLFQLMINGLMLLPLLALIFPAYTPYVTKWPAYLPVKRGQRFMVDVIELLICQRNIFCLLFVILFGFHLDLYQREWWLMSGTAIVLGNLLRLQVAQTLAVTYRPWVYASMVLLLLLVAAFEWILFSAPDQMVMTPVFAIGGLGLLMLRYVEPTYRKNILSRWTMSFGPLLKLHTNKKMRRLLLLAYLLRIYFLGMAVVQLRNPDSSGAGVYSVLMWMFVVPMPLFTYFYLNFWGNWRGLFHAVELRSGSIREFWRVQLNIMRWPLLIDFVLVAVFMVFCFPEKIVDFLLYYGLVVLMFVLLSLAGSLHLPMPYTEKNTAGKKTVSMWLSMACLLICACVYAIQWYWWLAFLPLLVLVGLVFYLRDVAANFRKYRYEVIRVTSNPEV
;
A
#
# COMPACT_ATOMS: atom_id res chain seq x y z
N MET A 1 17.99 16.63 24.20
CA MET A 1 17.67 15.25 23.72
C MET A 1 17.03 15.26 22.32
N ILE A 2 15.96 16.02 22.09
CA ILE A 2 15.32 16.14 20.76
C ILE A 2 16.28 16.74 19.71
N SER A 3 17.03 17.79 20.06
CA SER A 3 18.06 18.38 19.18
C SER A 3 19.14 17.37 18.74
N LEU A 4 19.70 16.62 19.71
CA LEU A 4 20.68 15.56 19.46
C LEU A 4 20.12 14.44 18.56
N TYR A 5 18.83 14.12 18.68
CA TYR A 5 18.16 13.15 17.82
C TYR A 5 18.11 13.63 16.37
N PHE A 6 17.70 14.89 16.13
CA PHE A 6 17.69 15.47 14.78
C PHE A 6 19.09 15.56 14.18
N GLN A 7 20.09 15.97 14.96
CA GLN A 7 21.49 15.98 14.51
C GLN A 7 21.96 14.58 14.11
N LYS A 8 21.70 13.56 14.94
CA LYS A 8 22.07 12.17 14.63
C LYS A 8 21.33 11.66 13.38
N SER A 9 20.05 11.97 13.23
CA SER A 9 19.26 11.60 12.04
C SER A 9 19.84 12.23 10.77
N LEU A 10 20.14 13.53 10.81
CA LEU A 10 20.75 14.27 9.71
C LEU A 10 22.12 13.69 9.33
N ILE A 11 22.99 13.44 10.31
CA ILE A 11 24.32 12.84 10.08
C ILE A 11 24.17 11.43 9.47
N THR A 12 23.21 10.64 9.93
CA THR A 12 22.97 9.30 9.40
C THR A 12 22.48 9.36 7.95
N TRP A 13 21.61 10.32 7.63
CA TRP A 13 21.14 10.57 6.27
C TRP A 13 22.27 11.04 5.34
N LEU A 14 23.07 12.03 5.77
CA LEU A 14 24.24 12.51 5.03
C LEU A 14 25.30 11.41 4.81
N ARG A 15 25.53 10.55 5.81
CA ARG A 15 26.40 9.37 5.65
C ARG A 15 25.82 8.37 4.65
N GLY A 16 24.50 8.23 4.60
CA GLY A 16 23.80 7.38 3.62
C GLY A 16 24.02 7.82 2.17
N LEU A 17 24.17 9.12 1.92
CA LEU A 17 24.46 9.69 0.59
C LEU A 17 25.88 9.37 0.09
N LYS A 18 26.79 8.88 0.95
CA LYS A 18 28.14 8.45 0.52
C LYS A 18 28.11 7.21 -0.38
N SER A 19 27.01 6.43 -0.36
CA SER A 19 26.84 5.32 -1.30
C SER A 19 26.41 5.86 -2.66
N GLY A 20 27.18 5.55 -3.72
CA GLY A 20 26.86 6.00 -5.08
C GLY A 20 25.44 5.64 -5.54
N LYS A 21 24.88 4.51 -5.09
CA LYS A 21 23.49 4.11 -5.38
C LYS A 21 22.46 5.06 -4.74
N ASN A 22 22.69 5.46 -3.50
CA ASN A 22 21.80 6.38 -2.78
C ASN A 22 21.92 7.81 -3.34
N LEU A 23 23.13 8.22 -3.73
CA LEU A 23 23.37 9.49 -4.38
C LEU A 23 22.65 9.57 -5.74
N LEU A 24 22.77 8.53 -6.56
CA LEU A 24 22.08 8.47 -7.86
C LEU A 24 20.55 8.49 -7.69
N SER A 25 20.02 7.72 -6.72
CA SER A 25 18.59 7.75 -6.41
C SER A 25 18.13 9.13 -5.93
N PHE A 26 18.95 9.82 -5.14
CA PHE A 26 18.66 11.16 -4.65
C PHE A 26 18.65 12.17 -5.81
N LEU A 27 19.67 12.16 -6.66
CA LEU A 27 19.76 13.02 -7.85
C LEU A 27 18.61 12.74 -8.84
N GLY A 28 18.26 11.47 -9.04
CA GLY A 28 17.12 11.10 -9.88
C GLY A 28 15.80 11.66 -9.33
N GLN A 29 15.54 11.52 -8.03
CA GLN A 29 14.35 12.10 -7.40
C GLN A 29 14.35 13.63 -7.45
N LEU A 30 15.52 14.27 -7.32
CA LEU A 30 15.68 15.70 -7.45
C LEU A 30 15.31 16.16 -8.87
N LEU A 31 15.91 15.56 -9.89
CA LEU A 31 15.63 15.87 -11.30
C LEU A 31 14.15 15.65 -11.64
N VAL A 32 13.55 14.59 -11.11
CA VAL A 32 12.12 14.30 -11.28
C VAL A 32 11.25 15.38 -10.64
N ALA A 33 11.54 15.78 -9.40
CA ALA A 33 10.77 16.82 -8.71
C ALA A 33 10.88 18.18 -9.41
N VAL A 34 12.09 18.55 -9.84
CA VAL A 34 12.35 19.79 -10.58
C VAL A 34 11.69 19.76 -11.96
N GLY A 35 11.94 18.70 -12.73
CA GLY A 35 11.43 18.54 -14.08
C GLY A 35 9.91 18.51 -14.13
N TYR A 36 9.25 17.77 -13.23
CA TYR A 36 7.79 17.80 -13.15
C TYR A 36 7.24 19.14 -12.65
N GLY A 37 7.94 19.82 -11.73
CA GLY A 37 7.54 21.14 -11.25
C GLY A 37 7.45 22.14 -12.39
N PHE A 38 8.47 22.18 -13.27
CA PHE A 38 8.47 23.02 -14.47
C PHE A 38 7.48 22.54 -15.53
N LEU A 39 7.44 21.24 -15.83
CA LEU A 39 6.58 20.69 -16.87
C LEU A 39 5.11 21.01 -16.58
N PHE A 40 4.63 20.72 -15.37
CA PHE A 40 3.21 20.89 -15.08
C PHE A 40 2.81 22.35 -14.92
N SER A 41 3.69 23.23 -14.41
CA SER A 41 3.40 24.67 -14.37
C SER A 41 3.34 25.26 -15.78
N ALA A 42 4.27 24.88 -16.67
CA ALA A 42 4.22 25.30 -18.08
C ALA A 42 2.93 24.81 -18.78
N LEU A 43 2.53 23.56 -18.56
CA LEU A 43 1.28 23.01 -19.10
C LEU A 43 0.04 23.75 -18.58
N MET A 44 0.04 24.16 -17.31
CA MET A 44 -1.05 24.98 -16.74
C MET A 44 -1.11 26.36 -17.40
N ASN A 45 0.01 27.06 -17.50
CA ASN A 45 0.05 28.40 -18.10
C ASN A 45 -0.34 28.34 -19.60
N GLU A 46 0.10 27.31 -20.33
CA GLU A 46 -0.30 27.10 -21.72
C GLU A 46 -1.80 26.77 -21.85
N ALA A 47 -2.34 25.92 -20.97
CA ALA A 47 -3.77 25.63 -20.97
C ALA A 47 -4.62 26.89 -20.73
N TRP A 48 -4.15 27.78 -19.84
CA TRP A 48 -4.79 29.06 -19.62
C TRP A 48 -4.67 30.00 -20.84
N ALA A 49 -3.47 30.15 -21.40
CA ALA A 49 -3.21 31.00 -22.56
C ALA A 49 -4.00 30.54 -23.80
N ALA A 50 -4.24 29.23 -23.94
CA ALA A 50 -5.06 28.65 -24.99
C ALA A 50 -6.56 28.64 -24.68
N GLU A 51 -7.01 29.32 -23.62
CA GLU A 51 -8.41 29.41 -23.15
C GLU A 51 -9.05 28.04 -22.84
N ARG A 52 -8.24 27.03 -22.51
CA ARG A 52 -8.68 25.68 -22.13
C ARG A 52 -8.91 25.58 -20.62
N PHE A 53 -9.83 26.41 -20.11
CA PHE A 53 -10.08 26.56 -18.67
C PHE A 53 -10.44 25.25 -17.96
N THR A 54 -11.22 24.37 -18.59
CA THR A 54 -11.56 23.07 -18.02
C THR A 54 -10.35 22.16 -17.85
N ALA A 55 -9.40 22.21 -18.78
CA ALA A 55 -8.16 21.44 -18.68
C ALA A 55 -7.25 21.98 -17.56
N PHE A 56 -7.22 23.31 -17.38
CA PHE A 56 -6.55 23.96 -16.26
C PHE A 56 -7.12 23.48 -14.92
N ASP A 57 -8.43 23.57 -14.73
CA ASP A 57 -9.08 23.21 -13.45
C ASP A 57 -8.86 21.73 -13.10
N VAL A 58 -9.02 20.83 -14.08
CA VAL A 58 -8.79 19.39 -13.89
C VAL A 58 -7.33 19.12 -13.53
N LEU A 59 -6.37 19.76 -14.19
CA LEU A 59 -4.95 19.57 -13.91
C LEU A 59 -4.59 20.07 -12.51
N PHE A 60 -5.12 21.23 -12.10
CA PHE A 60 -4.95 21.79 -10.77
C PHE A 60 -5.45 20.85 -9.67
N GLN A 61 -6.70 20.36 -9.83
CA GLN A 61 -7.32 19.42 -8.90
C GLN A 61 -6.54 18.10 -8.81
N LEU A 62 -6.10 17.57 -9.96
CA LEU A 62 -5.34 16.33 -10.02
C LEU A 62 -3.98 16.45 -9.33
N MET A 63 -3.29 17.58 -9.48
CA MET A 63 -2.01 17.83 -8.79
C MET A 63 -2.17 17.89 -7.28
N ILE A 64 -3.18 18.62 -6.77
CA ILE A 64 -3.44 18.73 -5.33
C ILE A 64 -3.85 17.37 -4.74
N ASN A 65 -4.76 16.66 -5.38
CA ASN A 65 -5.19 15.34 -4.92
C ASN A 65 -4.01 14.34 -4.97
N GLY A 66 -3.19 14.40 -6.02
CA GLY A 66 -1.95 13.65 -6.13
C GLY A 66 -1.02 13.88 -4.92
N LEU A 67 -0.80 15.13 -4.51
CA LEU A 67 0.03 15.47 -3.34
C LEU A 67 -0.55 14.91 -2.02
N MET A 68 -1.87 14.88 -1.89
CA MET A 68 -2.54 14.29 -0.72
C MET A 68 -2.44 12.76 -0.70
N LEU A 69 -2.59 12.11 -1.85
CA LEU A 69 -2.59 10.66 -1.98
C LEU A 69 -1.17 10.07 -1.93
N LEU A 70 -0.14 10.78 -2.38
CA LEU A 70 1.24 10.26 -2.46
C LEU A 70 1.78 9.74 -1.12
N PRO A 71 1.60 10.43 0.03
CA PRO A 71 1.93 9.88 1.34
C PRO A 71 1.24 8.55 1.67
N LEU A 72 -0.03 8.41 1.30
CA LEU A 72 -0.83 7.22 1.54
C LEU A 72 -0.40 6.10 0.58
N LEU A 73 -0.20 6.39 -0.70
CA LEU A 73 0.33 5.44 -1.67
C LEU A 73 1.68 4.89 -1.24
N ALA A 74 2.56 5.72 -0.70
CA ALA A 74 3.86 5.28 -0.19
C ALA A 74 3.79 4.52 1.15
N LEU A 75 2.63 4.48 1.82
CA LEU A 75 2.38 3.50 2.89
C LEU A 75 2.14 2.12 2.31
N ILE A 76 1.58 2.04 1.10
CA ILE A 76 0.99 0.84 0.53
C ILE A 76 1.94 0.25 -0.52
N PHE A 77 2.36 1.03 -1.50
CA PHE A 77 3.24 0.62 -2.58
C PHE A 77 4.74 0.83 -2.28
N PRO A 78 5.61 -0.11 -2.67
CA PRO A 78 5.34 -1.45 -3.22
C PRO A 78 4.97 -2.48 -2.14
N ALA A 79 5.19 -2.15 -0.87
CA ALA A 79 4.90 -3.01 0.27
C ALA A 79 4.59 -2.16 1.51
N TYR A 80 3.66 -2.65 2.33
CA TYR A 80 3.24 -1.95 3.54
C TYR A 80 4.40 -1.73 4.52
N THR A 81 4.63 -0.47 4.87
CA THR A 81 5.59 -0.09 5.90
C THR A 81 4.85 0.15 7.22
N PRO A 82 4.92 -0.79 8.20
CA PRO A 82 4.27 -0.55 9.48
C PRO A 82 4.91 0.64 10.17
N TYR A 83 4.09 1.53 10.70
CA TYR A 83 4.59 2.62 11.52
C TYR A 83 5.20 2.06 12.81
N VAL A 84 6.48 2.34 13.03
CA VAL A 84 7.23 1.98 14.24
C VAL A 84 7.49 3.27 14.98
N THR A 85 6.88 3.40 16.17
CA THR A 85 7.21 4.51 17.09
C THR A 85 8.67 4.38 17.48
N LYS A 86 9.49 5.35 17.10
CA LYS A 86 10.93 5.34 17.41
C LYS A 86 11.22 5.67 18.88
N TRP A 87 10.26 6.29 19.56
CA TRP A 87 10.34 6.61 20.98
C TRP A 87 9.76 5.47 21.82
N PRO A 88 10.59 4.63 22.47
CA PRO A 88 10.10 3.65 23.41
C PRO A 88 9.31 4.31 24.56
N ALA A 89 8.32 3.57 25.08
CA ALA A 89 7.43 4.06 26.12
C ALA A 89 8.19 4.51 27.39
N TYR A 90 9.31 3.85 27.71
CA TYR A 90 10.11 4.08 28.90
C TYR A 90 10.98 5.36 28.89
N LEU A 91 11.14 6.05 27.76
CA LEU A 91 11.88 7.31 27.74
C LEU A 91 11.11 8.40 28.50
N PRO A 92 11.77 9.29 29.27
CA PRO A 92 11.11 10.31 30.08
C PRO A 92 10.72 11.57 29.26
N VAL A 93 10.06 11.38 28.11
CA VAL A 93 9.59 12.49 27.25
C VAL A 93 8.07 12.60 27.33
N LYS A 94 7.53 13.82 27.42
CA LYS A 94 6.07 14.02 27.44
C LYS A 94 5.42 13.46 26.16
N ARG A 95 4.21 12.89 26.26
CA ARG A 95 3.55 12.21 25.13
C ARG A 95 3.31 13.14 23.93
N GLY A 96 2.86 14.37 24.18
CA GLY A 96 2.68 15.38 23.14
C GLY A 96 3.99 15.77 22.44
N GLN A 97 5.10 15.82 23.18
CA GLN A 97 6.42 16.07 22.59
C GLN A 97 6.88 14.91 21.70
N ARG A 98 6.64 13.65 22.11
CA ARG A 98 6.92 12.48 21.25
C ARG A 98 6.11 12.53 19.97
N PHE A 99 4.81 12.86 20.08
CA PHE A 99 3.95 13.01 18.91
C PHE A 99 4.43 14.12 17.97
N MET A 100 4.76 15.30 18.49
CA MET A 100 5.27 16.39 17.65
C MET A 100 6.55 15.99 16.92
N VAL A 101 7.49 15.33 17.61
CA VAL A 101 8.71 14.84 16.96
C VAL A 101 8.38 13.81 15.88
N ASP A 102 7.48 12.87 16.16
CA ASP A 102 7.03 11.85 15.21
C ASP A 102 6.37 12.48 13.96
N VAL A 103 5.54 13.52 14.14
CA VAL A 103 4.88 14.25 13.04
C VAL A 103 5.88 15.09 12.24
N ILE A 104 6.74 15.86 12.91
CA ILE A 104 7.76 16.69 12.28
C ILE A 104 8.71 15.81 11.45
N GLU A 105 9.16 14.68 12.00
CA GLU A 105 10.01 13.75 11.27
C GLU A 105 9.29 13.15 10.05
N LEU A 106 8.00 12.86 10.18
CA LEU A 106 7.19 12.34 9.08
C LEU A 106 6.99 13.41 7.99
N LEU A 107 6.87 14.69 8.35
CA LEU A 107 6.82 15.82 7.44
C LEU A 107 8.16 16.12 6.76
N ILE A 108 9.28 15.97 7.47
CA ILE A 108 10.66 16.23 6.97
C ILE A 108 11.27 14.98 6.30
N CYS A 109 10.49 13.92 6.08
CA CYS A 109 11.01 12.76 5.38
C CYS A 109 11.44 13.12 3.94
N GLN A 110 12.51 12.46 3.44
CA GLN A 110 13.11 12.73 2.12
C GLN A 110 12.08 12.90 0.99
N ARG A 111 11.05 12.04 0.96
CA ARG A 111 9.97 12.10 -0.02
C ARG A 111 9.21 13.44 0.04
N ASN A 112 8.81 13.87 1.23
CA ASN A 112 8.07 15.11 1.39
C ASN A 112 8.94 16.33 1.09
N ILE A 113 10.26 16.26 1.29
CA ILE A 113 11.19 17.31 0.85
C ILE A 113 11.14 17.45 -0.68
N PHE A 114 11.12 16.34 -1.43
CA PHE A 114 10.96 16.39 -2.87
C PHE A 114 9.56 16.88 -3.30
N CYS A 115 8.50 16.49 -2.59
CA CYS A 115 7.17 17.05 -2.83
C CYS A 115 7.12 18.56 -2.57
N LEU A 116 7.77 19.03 -1.50
CA LEU A 116 7.89 20.46 -1.21
C LEU A 116 8.69 21.18 -2.29
N LEU A 117 9.79 20.59 -2.77
CA LEU A 117 10.55 21.16 -3.89
C LEU A 117 9.70 21.28 -5.16
N PHE A 118 8.94 20.23 -5.48
CA PHE A 118 7.97 20.26 -6.58
C PHE A 118 6.94 21.38 -6.38
N VAL A 119 6.33 21.48 -5.20
CA VAL A 119 5.35 22.52 -4.86
C VAL A 119 5.95 23.91 -5.00
N ILE A 120 7.19 24.09 -4.57
CA ILE A 120 7.90 25.37 -4.63
C ILE A 120 8.13 25.79 -6.09
N LEU A 121 8.71 24.90 -6.89
CA LEU A 121 9.04 25.20 -8.29
C LEU A 121 7.78 25.40 -9.13
N PHE A 122 6.78 24.53 -8.94
CA PHE A 122 5.48 24.67 -9.57
C PHE A 122 4.84 26.01 -9.22
N GLY A 123 4.78 26.33 -7.91
CA GLY A 123 4.12 27.55 -7.43
C GLY A 123 4.80 28.82 -7.90
N PHE A 124 6.14 28.85 -7.98
CA PHE A 124 6.86 30.02 -8.48
C PHE A 124 6.68 30.26 -9.98
N HIS A 125 6.43 29.21 -10.76
CA HIS A 125 6.26 29.30 -12.20
C HIS A 125 4.79 29.35 -12.64
N LEU A 126 3.86 29.29 -11.70
CA LEU A 126 2.43 29.36 -11.96
C LEU A 126 1.98 30.82 -11.97
N ASP A 127 1.39 31.27 -13.08
CA ASP A 127 1.02 32.68 -13.26
C ASP A 127 -0.30 33.04 -12.54
N LEU A 128 -1.19 32.06 -12.37
CA LEU A 128 -2.53 32.22 -11.80
C LEU A 128 -2.77 31.24 -10.66
N TYR A 129 -3.70 31.55 -9.75
CA TYR A 129 -4.01 30.70 -8.60
C TYR A 129 -2.81 30.37 -7.70
N GLN A 130 -1.76 31.20 -7.72
CA GLN A 130 -0.54 30.95 -6.97
C GLN A 130 -0.82 30.88 -5.47
N ARG A 131 -1.67 31.77 -4.94
CA ARG A 131 -2.05 31.78 -3.52
C ARG A 131 -2.79 30.51 -3.12
N GLU A 132 -3.78 30.13 -3.92
CA GLU A 132 -4.61 28.95 -3.74
C GLU A 132 -3.76 27.69 -3.81
N TRP A 133 -2.81 27.63 -4.75
CA TRP A 133 -1.83 26.57 -4.86
C TRP A 133 -1.04 26.40 -3.57
N TRP A 134 -0.47 27.46 -3.00
CA TRP A 134 0.32 27.35 -1.76
C TRP A 134 -0.51 26.82 -0.59
N LEU A 135 -1.74 27.29 -0.44
CA LEU A 135 -2.64 26.87 0.63
C LEU A 135 -3.06 25.41 0.46
N MET A 136 -3.52 25.04 -0.74
CA MET A 136 -4.02 23.71 -1.06
C MET A 136 -2.93 22.64 -1.07
N SER A 137 -1.78 22.93 -1.67
CA SER A 137 -0.66 21.97 -1.74
C SER A 137 -0.04 21.73 -0.36
N GLY A 138 0.14 22.79 0.44
CA GLY A 138 0.65 22.67 1.81
C GLY A 138 -0.30 21.86 2.70
N THR A 139 -1.60 22.11 2.60
CA THR A 139 -2.63 21.37 3.34
C THR A 139 -2.74 19.92 2.87
N ALA A 140 -2.72 19.67 1.57
CA ALA A 140 -2.70 18.33 0.99
C ALA A 140 -1.53 17.48 1.52
N ILE A 141 -0.31 18.04 1.53
CA ILE A 141 0.87 17.35 2.06
C ILE A 141 0.69 17.02 3.54
N VAL A 142 0.24 17.98 4.36
CA VAL A 142 0.03 17.74 5.80
C VAL A 142 -1.05 16.69 6.01
N LEU A 143 -2.24 16.91 5.47
CA LEU A 143 -3.42 16.05 5.65
C LEU A 143 -3.15 14.62 5.16
N GLY A 144 -2.51 14.45 4.00
CA GLY A 144 -2.12 13.14 3.47
C GLY A 144 -1.14 12.40 4.40
N ASN A 145 -0.20 13.11 5.02
CA ASN A 145 0.73 12.53 5.99
C ASN A 145 0.05 12.18 7.33
N LEU A 146 -0.91 12.98 7.79
CA LEU A 146 -1.73 12.66 8.96
C LEU A 146 -2.61 11.43 8.69
N LEU A 147 -3.23 11.37 7.52
CA LEU A 147 -4.03 10.22 7.09
C LEU A 147 -3.18 8.97 7.01
N ARG A 148 -1.98 9.04 6.41
CA ARG A 148 -0.99 7.96 6.42
C ARG A 148 -0.72 7.46 7.84
N LEU A 149 -0.42 8.37 8.76
CA LEU A 149 -0.11 8.04 10.15
C LEU A 149 -1.30 7.30 10.80
N GLN A 150 -2.51 7.81 10.60
CA GLN A 150 -3.72 7.27 11.19
C GLN A 150 -4.11 5.91 10.61
N VAL A 151 -3.98 5.72 9.30
CA VAL A 151 -4.15 4.41 8.64
C VAL A 151 -3.11 3.41 9.16
N ALA A 152 -1.84 3.81 9.24
CA ALA A 152 -0.81 2.93 9.74
C ALA A 152 -1.07 2.50 11.20
N GLN A 153 -1.66 3.38 12.02
CA GLN A 153 -1.95 3.14 13.42
C GLN A 153 -3.24 2.35 13.68
N THR A 154 -4.31 2.62 12.95
CA THR A 154 -5.56 1.82 13.01
C THR A 154 -5.27 0.36 12.65
N LEU A 155 -4.41 0.14 11.65
CA LEU A 155 -3.88 -1.18 11.32
C LEU A 155 -2.97 -1.71 12.45
N ALA A 156 -2.16 -0.84 13.06
CA ALA A 156 -1.19 -1.29 14.06
C ALA A 156 -1.79 -1.76 15.39
N VAL A 157 -2.84 -1.10 15.86
CA VAL A 157 -3.27 -1.17 17.25
C VAL A 157 -4.44 -2.16 17.40
N THR A 158 -4.48 -2.84 18.55
CA THR A 158 -5.65 -3.69 18.92
C THR A 158 -6.80 -2.75 19.26
N TYR A 159 -8.04 -3.05 18.85
CA TYR A 159 -9.16 -2.11 18.84
C TYR A 159 -9.13 -1.04 19.96
N ARG A 160 -9.06 0.25 19.57
CA ARG A 160 -9.14 1.41 20.44
C ARG A 160 -10.16 2.41 19.90
N PRO A 161 -11.29 2.66 20.59
CA PRO A 161 -12.40 3.43 20.04
C PRO A 161 -11.99 4.83 19.60
N TRP A 162 -11.16 5.53 20.38
CA TRP A 162 -10.65 6.87 20.01
C TRP A 162 -9.78 6.89 18.76
N VAL A 163 -9.06 5.80 18.46
CA VAL A 163 -8.27 5.68 17.22
C VAL A 163 -9.20 5.52 16.02
N TYR A 164 -10.32 4.82 16.17
CA TYR A 164 -11.31 4.73 15.08
C TYR A 164 -12.10 6.03 14.95
N ALA A 165 -12.52 6.65 16.06
CA ALA A 165 -13.21 7.94 16.06
C ALA A 165 -12.35 9.03 15.41
N SER A 166 -11.06 9.12 15.76
CA SER A 166 -10.16 10.09 15.14
C SER A 166 -9.85 9.75 13.68
N MET A 167 -9.89 8.47 13.28
CA MET A 167 -9.82 8.09 11.86
C MET A 167 -11.06 8.56 11.09
N VAL A 168 -12.26 8.34 11.63
CA VAL A 168 -13.51 8.79 11.00
C VAL A 168 -13.54 10.31 10.88
N LEU A 169 -13.21 11.04 11.95
CA LEU A 169 -13.14 12.49 11.92
C LEU A 169 -12.09 13.00 10.92
N LEU A 170 -10.92 12.36 10.84
CA LEU A 170 -9.89 12.72 9.86
C LEU A 170 -10.36 12.44 8.42
N LEU A 171 -11.08 11.34 8.17
CA LEU A 171 -11.68 11.06 6.87
C LEU A 171 -12.75 12.09 6.50
N LEU A 172 -13.54 12.58 7.47
CA LEU A 172 -14.48 13.67 7.24
C LEU A 172 -13.78 14.98 6.88
N LEU A 173 -12.64 15.29 7.51
CA LEU A 173 -11.82 16.45 7.15
C LEU A 173 -11.22 16.29 5.74
N VAL A 174 -10.78 15.10 5.35
CA VAL A 174 -10.33 14.79 3.98
C VAL A 174 -11.47 14.94 2.99
N ALA A 175 -12.67 14.43 3.29
CA ALA A 175 -13.84 14.58 2.44
C ALA A 175 -14.25 16.04 2.28
N ALA A 176 -14.17 16.84 3.35
CA ALA A 176 -14.43 18.28 3.30
C ALA A 176 -13.38 19.03 2.46
N PHE A 177 -12.11 18.65 2.58
CA PHE A 177 -11.02 19.18 1.75
C PHE A 177 -11.25 18.88 0.26
N GLU A 178 -11.59 17.64 -0.08
CA GLU A 178 -11.91 17.21 -1.45
C GLU A 178 -13.16 17.93 -1.98
N TRP A 179 -14.19 18.11 -1.15
CA TRP A 179 -15.38 18.87 -1.55
C TRP A 179 -15.06 20.33 -1.89
N ILE A 180 -14.18 20.99 -1.13
CA ILE A 180 -13.73 22.35 -1.45
C ILE A 180 -12.91 22.35 -2.75
N LEU A 181 -12.05 21.36 -2.94
CA LEU A 181 -11.23 21.22 -4.15
C LEU A 181 -12.07 21.07 -5.43
N PHE A 182 -13.15 20.28 -5.37
CA PHE A 182 -13.94 19.94 -6.55
C PHE A 182 -15.23 20.77 -6.73
N SER A 183 -15.79 21.31 -5.65
CA SER A 183 -17.16 21.86 -5.68
C SER A 183 -17.31 23.23 -5.05
N ALA A 184 -16.35 23.71 -4.27
CA ALA A 184 -16.42 25.03 -3.63
C ALA A 184 -15.06 25.76 -3.65
N PRO A 185 -14.52 26.08 -4.85
CA PRO A 185 -13.21 26.72 -4.97
C PRO A 185 -13.15 28.07 -4.24
N ASP A 186 -14.25 28.81 -4.11
CA ASP A 186 -14.26 30.09 -3.38
C ASP A 186 -13.88 29.94 -1.89
N GLN A 187 -13.92 28.72 -1.34
CA GLN A 187 -13.60 28.41 0.04
C GLN A 187 -12.17 27.88 0.23
N MET A 188 -11.29 27.94 -0.78
CA MET A 188 -9.90 27.41 -0.68
C MET A 188 -9.12 28.00 0.51
N VAL A 189 -9.44 29.24 0.91
CA VAL A 189 -8.79 29.93 2.04
C VAL A 189 -9.01 29.21 3.38
N MET A 190 -10.07 28.43 3.51
CA MET A 190 -10.39 27.67 4.73
C MET A 190 -9.58 26.38 4.88
N THR A 191 -8.90 25.92 3.82
CA THR A 191 -8.21 24.62 3.84
C THR A 191 -7.13 24.45 4.92
N PRO A 192 -6.37 25.47 5.35
CA PRO A 192 -5.42 25.34 6.46
C PRO A 192 -6.07 24.90 7.77
N VAL A 193 -7.34 25.26 7.99
CA VAL A 193 -8.09 24.87 9.19
C VAL A 193 -8.23 23.35 9.28
N PHE A 194 -8.36 22.63 8.17
CA PHE A 194 -8.44 21.16 8.19
C PHE A 194 -7.13 20.50 8.58
N ALA A 195 -5.99 21.05 8.14
CA ALA A 195 -4.67 20.55 8.55
C ALA A 195 -4.44 20.76 10.05
N ILE A 196 -4.79 21.95 10.57
CA ILE A 196 -4.71 22.27 12.00
C ILE A 196 -5.68 21.40 12.81
N GLY A 197 -6.92 21.25 12.35
CA GLY A 197 -7.94 20.40 12.96
C GLY A 197 -7.50 18.93 13.01
N GLY A 198 -6.94 18.41 11.91
CA GLY A 198 -6.39 17.05 11.84
C GLY A 198 -5.24 16.83 12.82
N LEU A 199 -4.34 17.81 12.97
CA LEU A 199 -3.28 17.77 13.99
C LEU A 199 -3.86 17.75 15.41
N GLY A 200 -4.86 18.59 15.68
CA GLY A 200 -5.57 18.64 16.96
C GLY A 200 -6.24 17.31 17.32
N LEU A 201 -6.94 16.70 16.36
CA LEU A 201 -7.57 15.38 16.55
C LEU A 201 -6.56 14.29 16.87
N LEU A 202 -5.40 14.30 16.23
CA LEU A 202 -4.33 13.34 16.51
C LEU A 202 -3.62 13.60 17.84
N MET A 203 -3.57 14.84 18.32
CA MET A 203 -3.09 15.18 19.66
C MET A 203 -3.98 14.61 20.75
N LEU A 204 -5.31 14.68 20.60
CA LEU A 204 -6.27 14.16 21.59
C LEU A 204 -6.05 12.68 21.92
N ARG A 205 -5.54 11.90 20.95
CA ARG A 205 -5.14 10.49 21.16
C ARG A 205 -4.04 10.30 22.21
N TYR A 206 -3.10 11.23 22.32
CA TYR A 206 -1.95 11.10 23.24
C TYR A 206 -2.29 11.54 24.67
N VAL A 207 -3.47 12.15 24.85
CA VAL A 207 -4.03 12.51 26.16
C VAL A 207 -4.53 11.28 26.92
N GLU A 208 -4.93 10.20 26.23
CA GLU A 208 -5.58 9.05 26.87
C GLU A 208 -4.63 8.28 27.82
N PRO A 209 -4.90 8.24 29.15
CA PRO A 209 -4.13 7.44 30.08
C PRO A 209 -4.51 5.97 29.90
N THR A 210 -3.55 5.18 29.41
CA THR A 210 -3.44 3.72 29.62
C THR A 210 -4.78 2.96 29.53
N TYR A 211 -5.27 2.76 28.30
CA TYR A 211 -6.48 1.97 28.05
C TYR A 211 -6.37 0.56 28.67
N ARG A 212 -7.16 0.30 29.73
CA ARG A 212 -7.37 -1.04 30.27
C ARG A 212 -8.03 -1.88 29.18
N LYS A 213 -7.52 -3.10 28.93
CA LYS A 213 -8.08 -4.05 27.94
C LYS A 213 -9.54 -4.35 28.27
N ASN A 214 -10.47 -3.60 27.68
CA ASN A 214 -11.91 -3.84 27.85
C ASN A 214 -12.36 -5.18 27.26
N ILE A 215 -13.49 -5.66 27.76
CA ILE A 215 -14.19 -6.91 27.39
C ILE A 215 -14.42 -7.05 25.87
N LEU A 216 -14.60 -5.94 25.14
CA LEU A 216 -14.72 -5.93 23.68
C LEU A 216 -13.44 -6.41 22.95
N SER A 217 -12.27 -6.20 23.56
CA SER A 217 -11.00 -6.73 23.03
C SER A 217 -10.89 -8.25 23.21
N ARG A 218 -11.61 -8.84 24.16
CA ARG A 218 -11.78 -10.30 24.28
C ARG A 218 -12.80 -10.83 23.26
N TRP A 219 -13.85 -10.06 22.98
CA TRP A 219 -14.85 -10.39 21.95
C TRP A 219 -14.30 -10.37 20.52
N THR A 220 -13.43 -9.41 20.19
CA THR A 220 -12.70 -9.42 18.90
C THR A 220 -11.67 -10.56 18.82
N MET A 221 -11.23 -11.10 19.96
CA MET A 221 -10.46 -12.36 20.03
C MET A 221 -11.34 -13.61 19.93
N SER A 222 -12.67 -13.50 20.12
CA SER A 222 -13.63 -14.60 20.06
C SER A 222 -14.29 -14.80 18.68
N PHE A 223 -13.95 -14.00 17.66
CA PHE A 223 -14.27 -14.26 16.24
C PHE A 223 -13.60 -15.53 15.64
N GLY A 224 -13.23 -16.48 16.50
CA GLY A 224 -13.01 -17.88 16.14
C GLY A 224 -11.65 -18.25 15.52
N PRO A 225 -11.48 -19.55 15.20
CA PRO A 225 -10.33 -20.16 14.52
C PRO A 225 -9.95 -19.48 13.19
N LEU A 226 -10.93 -18.85 12.54
CA LEU A 226 -10.80 -18.09 11.29
C LEU A 226 -9.83 -16.90 11.40
N LEU A 227 -9.83 -16.19 12.53
CA LEU A 227 -8.87 -15.11 12.81
C LEU A 227 -7.61 -15.62 13.53
N LYS A 228 -7.69 -16.74 14.26
CA LYS A 228 -6.54 -17.37 14.92
C LYS A 228 -5.57 -18.05 13.94
N LEU A 229 -6.02 -18.42 12.74
CA LEU A 229 -5.17 -18.98 11.68
C LEU A 229 -4.22 -17.95 11.03
N HIS A 230 -4.29 -16.67 11.39
CA HIS A 230 -3.36 -15.64 10.91
C HIS A 230 -2.58 -15.09 12.12
N THR A 231 -1.74 -15.97 12.66
CA THR A 231 -0.99 -15.88 13.93
C THR A 231 -0.05 -14.68 14.08
N ASN A 232 0.06 -13.81 13.07
CA ASN A 232 0.89 -12.63 13.12
C ASN A 232 0.10 -11.34 12.92
N LYS A 233 0.14 -10.45 13.93
CA LYS A 233 -0.45 -9.10 13.87
C LYS A 233 -0.06 -8.35 12.60
N LYS A 234 1.15 -8.56 12.08
CA LYS A 234 1.63 -7.92 10.85
C LYS A 234 0.98 -8.49 9.59
N MET A 235 0.77 -9.81 9.52
CA MET A 235 0.09 -10.45 8.38
C MET A 235 -1.39 -10.05 8.32
N ARG A 236 -2.05 -9.92 9.47
CA ARG A 236 -3.41 -9.40 9.55
C ARG A 236 -3.50 -7.95 9.04
N ARG A 237 -2.51 -7.10 9.30
CA ARG A 237 -2.46 -5.72 8.78
C ARG A 237 -2.36 -5.68 7.28
N LEU A 238 -1.49 -6.51 6.72
CA LEU A 238 -1.30 -6.64 5.28
C LEU A 238 -2.60 -7.09 4.59
N LEU A 239 -3.30 -8.04 5.20
CA LEU A 239 -4.58 -8.52 4.69
C LEU A 239 -5.68 -7.45 4.73
N LEU A 240 -5.83 -6.75 5.88
CA LEU A 240 -6.80 -5.65 6.01
C LEU A 240 -6.51 -4.51 5.02
N LEU A 241 -5.23 -4.20 4.80
CA LEU A 241 -4.83 -3.18 3.84
C LEU A 241 -5.21 -3.59 2.41
N ALA A 242 -4.98 -4.85 2.04
CA ALA A 242 -5.38 -5.36 0.73
C ALA A 242 -6.89 -5.20 0.49
N TYR A 243 -7.72 -5.52 1.50
CA TYR A 243 -9.18 -5.32 1.40
C TYR A 243 -9.61 -3.85 1.40
N LEU A 244 -8.97 -3.00 2.20
CA LEU A 244 -9.28 -1.56 2.20
C LEU A 244 -9.02 -0.95 0.82
N LEU A 245 -7.87 -1.29 0.23
CA LEU A 245 -7.50 -0.83 -1.10
C LEU A 245 -8.47 -1.39 -2.16
N ARG A 246 -8.87 -2.65 -2.03
CA ARG A 246 -9.90 -3.29 -2.88
C ARG A 246 -11.23 -2.55 -2.83
N ILE A 247 -11.75 -2.28 -1.64
CA ILE A 247 -13.03 -1.58 -1.43
C ILE A 247 -12.95 -0.16 -2.01
N TYR A 248 -11.84 0.54 -1.80
CA TYR A 248 -11.62 1.88 -2.33
C TYR A 248 -11.72 1.91 -3.86
N PHE A 249 -11.00 1.04 -4.56
CA PHE A 249 -11.02 1.01 -6.03
C PHE A 249 -12.36 0.55 -6.61
N LEU A 250 -13.02 -0.42 -5.98
CA LEU A 250 -14.37 -0.81 -6.42
C LEU A 250 -15.40 0.29 -6.16
N GLY A 251 -15.27 1.02 -5.05
CA GLY A 251 -16.09 2.20 -4.79
C GLY A 251 -15.91 3.29 -5.85
N MET A 252 -14.67 3.61 -6.21
CA MET A 252 -14.36 4.54 -7.29
C MET A 252 -14.95 4.09 -8.63
N ALA A 253 -14.87 2.80 -8.94
CA ALA A 253 -15.48 2.22 -10.13
C ALA A 253 -17.01 2.39 -10.17
N VAL A 254 -17.71 2.16 -9.05
CA VAL A 254 -19.16 2.37 -8.97
C VAL A 254 -19.51 3.85 -9.19
N VAL A 255 -18.72 4.77 -8.64
CA VAL A 255 -18.94 6.22 -8.84
C VAL A 255 -18.73 6.60 -10.30
N GLN A 256 -17.70 6.07 -10.96
CA GLN A 256 -17.42 6.33 -12.38
C GLN A 256 -18.48 5.72 -13.32
N LEU A 257 -19.01 4.54 -12.99
CA LEU A 257 -20.13 3.96 -13.75
C LEU A 257 -21.37 4.84 -13.74
N ARG A 258 -21.58 5.59 -12.66
CA ARG A 258 -22.71 6.53 -12.55
C ARG A 258 -22.43 7.87 -13.24
N ASN A 259 -21.17 8.28 -13.34
CA ASN A 259 -20.73 9.55 -13.91
C ASN A 259 -19.64 9.32 -14.98
N PRO A 260 -19.99 8.81 -16.17
CA PRO A 260 -19.02 8.40 -17.19
C PRO A 260 -18.18 9.55 -17.77
N ASP A 261 -18.63 10.79 -17.67
CA ASP A 261 -18.02 11.95 -18.35
C ASP A 261 -16.86 12.62 -17.57
N SER A 262 -16.66 12.30 -16.28
CA SER A 262 -15.82 13.15 -15.41
C SER A 262 -14.31 12.84 -15.42
N SER A 263 -13.87 11.74 -16.03
CA SER A 263 -12.43 11.42 -16.08
C SER A 263 -12.17 10.31 -17.09
N GLY A 264 -11.27 10.52 -18.06
CA GLY A 264 -10.82 9.49 -19.02
C GLY A 264 -10.21 8.21 -18.41
N ALA A 265 -10.18 8.10 -17.08
CA ALA A 265 -10.04 6.86 -16.34
C ALA A 265 -11.39 6.12 -16.27
N GLY A 266 -11.92 5.69 -17.41
CA GLY A 266 -13.18 4.95 -17.45
C GLY A 266 -13.13 3.64 -16.66
N VAL A 267 -14.29 3.03 -16.48
CA VAL A 267 -14.45 1.70 -15.85
C VAL A 267 -13.75 0.59 -16.67
N TYR A 268 -13.45 0.90 -17.92
CA TYR A 268 -12.53 0.17 -18.79
C TYR A 268 -11.13 0.78 -18.76
N SER A 269 -10.59 1.08 -17.57
CA SER A 269 -9.19 1.49 -17.43
C SER A 269 -8.36 0.33 -16.91
N VAL A 270 -7.11 0.25 -17.40
CA VAL A 270 -6.11 -0.75 -16.95
C VAL A 270 -6.08 -0.82 -15.43
N LEU A 271 -6.05 0.37 -14.81
CA LEU A 271 -5.92 0.54 -13.38
C LEU A 271 -7.10 -0.08 -12.62
N MET A 272 -8.33 0.13 -13.09
CA MET A 272 -9.53 -0.43 -12.47
C MET A 272 -9.52 -1.96 -12.53
N TRP A 273 -9.14 -2.55 -13.66
CA TRP A 273 -9.07 -4.00 -13.84
C TRP A 273 -7.91 -4.67 -13.07
N MET A 274 -6.78 -3.98 -12.87
CA MET A 274 -5.73 -4.41 -11.95
C MET A 274 -6.24 -4.58 -10.51
N PHE A 275 -7.29 -3.85 -10.14
CA PHE A 275 -7.97 -3.92 -8.84
C PHE A 275 -9.33 -4.62 -8.87
N VAL A 276 -9.65 -5.36 -9.95
CA VAL A 276 -10.71 -6.37 -10.01
C VAL A 276 -10.16 -7.78 -9.75
N VAL A 277 -8.86 -7.99 -9.97
CA VAL A 277 -8.11 -9.22 -9.64
C VAL A 277 -7.55 -9.17 -8.23
N PRO A 278 -7.41 -10.28 -7.47
CA PRO A 278 -6.86 -10.32 -6.11
C PRO A 278 -5.37 -9.91 -6.00
N MET A 279 -4.85 -9.11 -6.92
CA MET A 279 -3.49 -8.57 -6.93
C MET A 279 -3.11 -7.94 -5.58
N PRO A 280 -3.95 -7.15 -4.87
CA PRO A 280 -3.61 -6.67 -3.52
C PRO A 280 -3.36 -7.80 -2.52
N LEU A 281 -4.12 -8.89 -2.57
CA LEU A 281 -3.89 -10.04 -1.69
C LEU A 281 -2.58 -10.74 -1.99
N PHE A 282 -2.24 -10.93 -3.27
CA PHE A 282 -0.98 -11.57 -3.64
C PHE A 282 0.22 -10.68 -3.34
N THR A 283 0.17 -9.39 -3.68
CA THR A 283 1.25 -8.43 -3.42
C THR A 283 1.45 -8.13 -1.94
N TYR A 284 0.40 -8.09 -1.12
CA TYR A 284 0.53 -7.74 0.30
C TYR A 284 0.52 -8.92 1.24
N PHE A 285 -0.22 -9.98 0.98
CA PHE A 285 -0.37 -11.09 1.92
C PHE A 285 0.39 -12.33 1.47
N TYR A 286 0.05 -12.91 0.31
CA TYR A 286 0.56 -14.23 -0.05
C TYR A 286 2.05 -14.23 -0.40
N LEU A 287 2.54 -13.23 -1.14
CA LEU A 287 3.98 -13.13 -1.41
C LEU A 287 4.82 -12.98 -0.13
N ASN A 288 4.31 -12.29 0.89
CA ASN A 288 4.97 -12.18 2.19
C ASN A 288 4.89 -13.49 3.00
N PHE A 289 3.78 -14.21 2.89
CA PHE A 289 3.59 -15.50 3.55
C PHE A 289 4.54 -16.56 2.96
N TRP A 290 4.62 -16.64 1.63
CA TRP A 290 5.46 -17.59 0.92
C TRP A 290 6.94 -17.27 0.95
N GLY A 291 7.34 -16.00 1.14
CA GLY A 291 8.73 -15.68 1.47
C GLY A 291 9.24 -16.40 2.74
N ASN A 292 8.33 -16.91 3.59
CA ASN A 292 8.65 -17.68 4.79
C ASN A 292 8.44 -19.20 4.62
N TRP A 293 8.38 -19.67 3.37
CA TRP A 293 8.14 -21.05 2.97
C TRP A 293 9.00 -22.06 3.72
N ARG A 294 10.30 -21.79 3.89
CA ARG A 294 11.25 -22.72 4.53
C ARG A 294 10.85 -23.07 5.96
N GLY A 295 10.40 -22.09 6.74
CA GLY A 295 9.96 -22.32 8.12
C GLY A 295 8.66 -23.12 8.20
N LEU A 296 7.70 -22.84 7.31
CA LEU A 296 6.45 -23.60 7.22
C LEU A 296 6.73 -25.03 6.75
N PHE A 297 7.57 -25.18 5.73
CA PHE A 297 8.00 -26.46 5.19
C PHE A 297 8.66 -27.32 6.26
N HIS A 298 9.65 -26.78 6.99
CA HIS A 298 10.31 -27.47 8.09
C HIS A 298 9.33 -27.91 9.18
N ALA A 299 8.38 -27.05 9.55
CA ALA A 299 7.37 -27.37 10.56
C ALA A 299 6.40 -28.48 10.10
N VAL A 300 6.03 -28.53 8.82
CA VAL A 300 5.17 -29.58 8.26
C VAL A 300 5.93 -30.89 8.05
N GLU A 301 7.18 -30.83 7.59
CA GLU A 301 8.04 -32.00 7.43
C GLU A 301 8.31 -32.68 8.78
N LEU A 302 8.65 -31.91 9.82
CA LEU A 302 8.86 -32.45 11.17
C LEU A 302 7.63 -33.12 11.77
N ARG A 303 6.42 -32.68 11.38
CA ARG A 303 5.16 -33.19 11.94
C ARG A 303 4.54 -34.32 11.14
N SER A 304 4.72 -34.32 9.82
CA SER A 304 3.96 -35.20 8.91
C SER A 304 4.80 -35.88 7.83
N GLY A 305 5.95 -35.32 7.46
CA GLY A 305 6.80 -35.82 6.38
C GLY A 305 6.13 -35.89 4.99
N SER A 306 4.95 -35.29 4.79
CA SER A 306 4.19 -35.45 3.54
C SER A 306 3.96 -34.12 2.80
N ILE A 307 4.28 -34.11 1.51
CA ILE A 307 4.04 -32.96 0.62
C ILE A 307 2.54 -32.66 0.45
N ARG A 308 1.68 -33.68 0.59
CA ARG A 308 0.23 -33.53 0.49
C ARG A 308 -0.32 -32.70 1.65
N GLU A 309 0.17 -32.92 2.86
CA GLU A 309 -0.23 -32.10 4.02
C GLU A 309 0.30 -30.68 3.90
N PHE A 310 1.50 -30.52 3.36
CA PHE A 310 2.05 -29.22 3.07
C PHE A 310 1.15 -28.41 2.12
N TRP A 311 0.68 -29.03 1.02
CA TRP A 311 -0.30 -28.42 0.11
C TRP A 311 -1.63 -28.11 0.80
N ARG A 312 -2.13 -29.02 1.63
CA ARG A 312 -3.36 -28.81 2.40
C ARG A 312 -3.25 -27.60 3.32
N VAL A 313 -2.12 -27.43 4.01
CA VAL A 313 -1.86 -26.28 4.88
C VAL A 313 -1.82 -24.98 4.06
N GLN A 314 -1.12 -24.97 2.94
CA GLN A 314 -1.07 -23.82 2.02
C GLN A 314 -2.47 -23.39 1.55
N LEU A 315 -3.24 -24.32 0.98
CA LEU A 315 -4.60 -24.04 0.49
C LEU A 315 -5.54 -23.61 1.62
N ASN A 316 -5.40 -24.19 2.81
CA ASN A 316 -6.20 -23.80 3.98
C ASN A 316 -5.93 -22.38 4.45
N ILE A 317 -4.72 -21.86 4.24
CA ILE A 317 -4.39 -20.45 4.54
C ILE A 317 -4.97 -19.52 3.47
N MET A 318 -5.03 -19.97 2.22
CA MET A 318 -5.56 -19.18 1.10
C MET A 318 -7.08 -19.14 1.01
N ARG A 319 -7.77 -20.19 1.46
CA ARG A 319 -9.20 -20.37 1.18
C ARG A 319 -10.06 -19.18 1.60
N TRP A 320 -9.89 -18.70 2.83
CA TRP A 320 -10.77 -17.67 3.38
C TRP A 320 -10.48 -16.30 2.80
N PRO A 321 -9.20 -15.85 2.70
CA PRO A 321 -8.97 -14.55 2.11
C PRO A 321 -9.37 -14.46 0.63
N LEU A 322 -9.12 -15.52 -0.15
CA LEU A 322 -9.56 -15.57 -1.55
C LEU A 322 -11.08 -15.67 -1.68
N LEU A 323 -11.76 -16.40 -0.79
CA LEU A 323 -13.22 -16.51 -0.82
C LEU A 323 -13.87 -15.15 -0.52
N ILE A 324 -13.38 -14.41 0.48
CA ILE A 324 -13.90 -13.08 0.80
C ILE A 324 -13.68 -12.12 -0.38
N ASP A 325 -12.50 -12.16 -1.00
CA ASP A 325 -12.20 -11.32 -2.17
C ASP A 325 -13.08 -11.67 -3.37
N PHE A 326 -13.25 -12.96 -3.63
CA PHE A 326 -14.12 -13.47 -4.68
C PHE A 326 -15.57 -13.00 -4.49
N VAL A 327 -16.12 -13.16 -3.28
CA VAL A 327 -17.49 -12.71 -3.00
C VAL A 327 -17.62 -11.21 -3.20
N LEU A 328 -16.66 -10.42 -2.73
CA LEU A 328 -16.69 -8.97 -2.84
C LEU A 328 -16.69 -8.50 -4.30
N VAL A 329 -15.89 -9.13 -5.15
CA VAL A 329 -15.80 -8.78 -6.58
C VAL A 329 -16.97 -9.39 -7.36
N ALA A 330 -17.40 -10.60 -7.04
CA ALA A 330 -18.55 -11.22 -7.67
C ALA A 330 -19.80 -10.36 -7.45
N VAL A 331 -20.02 -9.86 -6.23
CA VAL A 331 -21.11 -8.90 -5.94
C VAL A 331 -20.99 -7.67 -6.85
N PHE A 332 -19.80 -7.06 -6.92
CA PHE A 332 -19.58 -5.92 -7.82
C PHE A 332 -19.88 -6.26 -9.29
N MET A 333 -19.41 -7.39 -9.79
CA MET A 333 -19.61 -7.81 -11.20
C MET A 333 -21.07 -8.14 -11.49
N VAL A 334 -21.80 -8.77 -10.58
CA VAL A 334 -23.24 -9.05 -10.74
C VAL A 334 -24.03 -7.76 -10.91
N PHE A 335 -23.73 -6.73 -10.11
CA PHE A 335 -24.48 -5.47 -10.14
C PHE A 335 -24.04 -4.52 -11.26
N CYS A 336 -22.75 -4.52 -11.62
CA CYS A 336 -22.19 -3.56 -12.57
C CYS A 336 -22.01 -4.13 -13.98
N PHE A 337 -21.80 -5.44 -14.11
CA PHE A 337 -21.46 -6.11 -15.37
C PHE A 337 -22.09 -7.50 -15.49
N PRO A 338 -23.43 -7.64 -15.39
CA PRO A 338 -24.09 -8.95 -15.35
C PRO A 338 -23.80 -9.79 -16.61
N GLU A 339 -23.70 -9.15 -17.77
CA GLU A 339 -23.44 -9.81 -19.06
C GLU A 339 -22.05 -10.43 -19.16
N LYS A 340 -21.10 -9.99 -18.34
CA LYS A 340 -19.69 -10.40 -18.39
C LYS A 340 -19.28 -11.33 -17.25
N ILE A 341 -20.25 -11.85 -16.49
CA ILE A 341 -19.95 -12.61 -15.28
C ILE A 341 -19.20 -13.92 -15.55
N VAL A 342 -19.54 -14.62 -16.64
CA VAL A 342 -18.88 -15.88 -17.00
C VAL A 342 -17.42 -15.65 -17.38
N ASP A 343 -17.18 -14.65 -18.23
CA ASP A 343 -15.84 -14.23 -18.64
C ASP A 343 -15.00 -13.83 -17.41
N PHE A 344 -15.61 -13.08 -16.49
CA PHE A 344 -15.00 -12.69 -15.23
C PHE A 344 -14.64 -13.88 -14.34
N LEU A 345 -15.53 -14.85 -14.17
CA LEU A 345 -15.26 -16.03 -13.32
C LEU A 345 -14.07 -16.83 -13.85
N LEU A 346 -14.03 -17.02 -15.17
CA LEU A 346 -12.94 -17.72 -15.84
C LEU A 346 -11.63 -16.93 -15.71
N TYR A 347 -11.68 -15.62 -15.95
CA TYR A 347 -10.56 -14.71 -15.77
C TYR A 347 -10.01 -14.73 -14.34
N TYR A 348 -10.87 -14.54 -13.34
CA TYR A 348 -10.50 -14.55 -11.92
C TYR A 348 -9.83 -15.86 -11.52
N GLY A 349 -10.41 -17.00 -11.94
CA GLY A 349 -9.85 -18.32 -11.67
C GLY A 349 -8.45 -18.51 -12.25
N LEU A 350 -8.24 -18.16 -13.53
CA LEU A 350 -6.95 -18.30 -14.18
C LEU A 350 -5.89 -17.36 -13.61
N VAL A 351 -6.25 -16.12 -13.27
CA VAL A 351 -5.29 -15.17 -12.69
C VAL A 351 -4.92 -15.55 -11.25
N VAL A 352 -5.88 -16.03 -10.45
CA VAL A 352 -5.59 -16.60 -9.12
C VAL A 352 -4.61 -17.76 -9.24
N LEU A 353 -4.85 -18.69 -10.17
CA LEU A 353 -3.98 -19.84 -10.38
C LEU A 353 -2.58 -19.41 -10.81
N MET A 354 -2.47 -18.51 -11.78
CA MET A 354 -1.21 -17.94 -12.23
C MET A 354 -0.45 -17.27 -11.08
N PHE A 355 -1.14 -16.46 -10.27
CA PHE A 355 -0.51 -15.82 -9.12
C PHE A 355 -0.08 -16.80 -8.06
N VAL A 356 -0.83 -17.87 -7.80
CA VAL A 356 -0.39 -18.96 -6.92
C VAL A 356 0.88 -19.61 -7.46
N LEU A 357 0.98 -19.84 -8.76
CA LEU A 357 2.19 -20.44 -9.34
C LEU A 357 3.39 -19.50 -9.31
N LEU A 358 3.22 -18.23 -9.74
CA LEU A 358 4.29 -17.23 -9.80
C LEU A 358 4.91 -16.97 -8.42
N SER A 359 4.06 -16.91 -7.41
CA SER A 359 4.46 -16.66 -6.04
C SER A 359 5.15 -17.84 -5.37
N LEU A 360 4.70 -19.06 -5.66
CA LEU A 360 5.40 -20.29 -5.29
C LEU A 360 6.78 -20.33 -5.96
N ALA A 361 6.87 -20.08 -7.26
CA ALA A 361 8.13 -20.02 -7.99
C ALA A 361 9.07 -18.94 -7.42
N GLY A 362 8.55 -17.73 -7.19
CA GLY A 362 9.29 -16.61 -6.62
C GLY A 362 9.84 -16.90 -5.21
N SER A 363 9.13 -17.72 -4.42
CA SER A 363 9.60 -18.13 -3.09
C SER A 363 10.83 -19.06 -3.12
N LEU A 364 11.08 -19.74 -4.25
CA LEU A 364 12.18 -20.69 -4.41
C LEU A 364 13.44 -20.04 -4.98
N HIS A 365 13.27 -19.20 -6.02
CA HIS A 365 14.39 -18.56 -6.71
C HIS A 365 14.96 -17.37 -5.95
N LEU A 366 14.13 -16.70 -5.14
CA LEU A 366 14.53 -15.59 -4.29
C LEU A 366 14.27 -15.93 -2.81
N PRO A 367 14.87 -17.01 -2.29
CA PRO A 367 14.59 -17.44 -0.94
C PRO A 367 15.18 -16.44 0.04
N MET A 368 14.39 -15.96 0.99
CA MET A 368 14.91 -15.08 2.02
C MET A 368 15.60 -15.91 3.12
N PRO A 369 16.81 -15.53 3.56
CA PRO A 369 17.48 -16.22 4.65
C PRO A 369 16.68 -16.08 5.96
N TYR A 370 16.46 -17.20 6.64
CA TYR A 370 15.87 -17.23 7.97
C TYR A 370 16.94 -16.77 8.98
N THR A 371 16.72 -15.63 9.62
CA THR A 371 17.51 -15.22 10.79
C THR A 371 16.58 -15.13 11.98
N GLU A 372 17.05 -15.36 13.20
CA GLU A 372 16.18 -15.29 14.41
C GLU A 372 15.49 -13.91 14.57
N LYS A 373 16.09 -12.86 14.01
CA LYS A 373 15.48 -11.53 13.91
C LYS A 373 14.33 -11.46 12.90
N ASN A 374 14.28 -12.36 11.92
CA ASN A 374 13.26 -12.53 10.86
C ASN A 374 12.11 -13.46 11.31
N THR A 375 11.45 -13.12 12.42
CA THR A 375 10.12 -13.66 12.69
C THR A 375 9.17 -13.32 11.53
N ALA A 376 8.29 -14.26 11.20
CA ALA A 376 7.38 -14.21 10.05
C ALA A 376 6.87 -12.79 9.74
N GLY A 377 7.00 -12.35 8.50
CA GLY A 377 6.49 -11.06 8.04
C GLY A 377 7.31 -9.83 8.40
N LYS A 378 8.48 -9.92 9.06
CA LYS A 378 9.33 -8.73 9.27
C LYS A 378 9.92 -8.15 7.99
N LYS A 379 10.25 -8.96 6.99
CA LYS A 379 10.60 -8.46 5.64
C LYS A 379 9.37 -8.36 4.75
N THR A 380 9.35 -7.28 3.98
CA THR A 380 8.42 -6.99 2.88
C THR A 380 8.84 -7.78 1.64
N VAL A 381 7.86 -8.15 0.81
CA VAL A 381 7.97 -8.84 -0.48
C VAL A 381 9.20 -8.44 -1.30
N SER A 382 9.73 -9.36 -2.11
CA SER A 382 10.61 -8.99 -3.22
C SER A 382 9.92 -7.94 -4.09
N MET A 383 10.33 -6.68 -3.96
CA MET A 383 9.74 -5.54 -4.68
C MET A 383 9.64 -5.82 -6.19
N TRP A 384 10.61 -6.53 -6.75
CA TRP A 384 10.63 -7.00 -8.14
C TRP A 384 9.47 -7.93 -8.49
N LEU A 385 9.13 -8.86 -7.60
CA LEU A 385 8.03 -9.80 -7.83
C LEU A 385 6.67 -9.10 -7.70
N SER A 386 6.52 -8.17 -6.76
CA SER A 386 5.33 -7.31 -6.70
C SER A 386 5.17 -6.44 -7.95
N MET A 387 6.27 -5.86 -8.45
CA MET A 387 6.27 -5.09 -9.69
C MET A 387 6.00 -5.96 -10.93
N ALA A 388 6.51 -7.19 -10.96
CA ALA A 388 6.19 -8.16 -12.00
C ALA A 388 4.70 -8.52 -11.98
N CYS A 389 4.09 -8.76 -10.81
CA CYS A 389 2.65 -8.98 -10.71
C CYS A 389 1.83 -7.79 -11.24
N LEU A 390 2.26 -6.56 -10.92
CA LEU A 390 1.63 -5.32 -11.43
C LEU A 390 1.74 -5.23 -12.96
N LEU A 391 2.94 -5.46 -13.50
CA LEU A 391 3.20 -5.39 -14.93
C LEU A 391 2.45 -6.49 -15.68
N ILE A 392 2.40 -7.72 -15.14
CA ILE A 392 1.61 -8.81 -15.70
C ILE A 392 0.12 -8.44 -15.72
N CYS A 393 -0.44 -7.87 -14.65
CA CYS A 393 -1.84 -7.42 -14.68
C CYS A 393 -2.08 -6.33 -15.73
N ALA A 394 -1.17 -5.36 -15.84
CA ALA A 394 -1.28 -4.26 -16.78
C ALA A 394 -1.18 -4.75 -18.24
N CYS A 395 -0.23 -5.65 -18.53
CA CYS A 395 -0.08 -6.29 -19.84
C CYS A 395 -1.26 -7.20 -20.17
N VAL A 396 -1.79 -7.94 -19.20
CA VAL A 396 -2.98 -8.79 -19.37
C VAL A 396 -4.21 -7.95 -19.73
N TYR A 397 -4.33 -6.73 -19.20
CA TYR A 397 -5.39 -5.81 -19.59
C TYR A 397 -5.20 -5.23 -21.01
N ALA A 398 -3.97 -4.89 -21.38
CA ALA A 398 -3.66 -4.28 -22.68
C ALA A 398 -3.96 -5.22 -23.87
N ILE A 399 -3.89 -6.53 -23.65
CA ILE A 399 -4.27 -7.56 -24.63
C ILE A 399 -5.79 -7.73 -24.57
N GLN A 400 -6.50 -7.03 -25.45
CA GLN A 400 -7.97 -7.00 -25.49
C GLN A 400 -8.63 -8.40 -25.39
N TRP A 401 -9.86 -8.39 -24.86
CA TRP A 401 -10.77 -9.48 -24.44
C TRP A 401 -10.97 -10.72 -25.35
N TYR A 402 -10.27 -10.90 -26.46
CA TYR A 402 -10.39 -12.10 -27.31
C TYR A 402 -9.14 -12.98 -27.33
N TRP A 403 -7.95 -12.39 -27.23
CA TRP A 403 -6.68 -13.16 -27.29
C TRP A 403 -6.25 -13.71 -25.92
N TRP A 404 -6.89 -13.23 -24.83
CA TRP A 404 -6.53 -13.57 -23.44
C TRP A 404 -6.84 -15.03 -23.06
N LEU A 405 -7.95 -15.62 -23.56
CA LEU A 405 -8.34 -17.01 -23.23
C LEU A 405 -7.30 -18.02 -23.69
N ALA A 406 -6.54 -17.70 -24.75
CA ALA A 406 -5.47 -18.55 -25.25
C ALA A 406 -4.16 -18.37 -24.45
N PHE A 407 -3.87 -17.14 -23.98
CA PHE A 407 -2.58 -16.81 -23.37
C PHE A 407 -2.49 -17.13 -21.87
N LEU A 408 -3.60 -17.01 -21.13
CA LEU A 408 -3.62 -17.29 -19.68
C LEU A 408 -3.37 -18.77 -19.34
N PRO A 409 -3.97 -19.75 -20.05
CA PRO A 409 -3.62 -21.16 -19.87
C PRO A 409 -2.15 -21.44 -20.19
N LEU A 410 -1.57 -20.75 -21.18
CA LEU A 410 -0.15 -20.87 -21.52
C LEU A 410 0.74 -20.32 -20.39
N LEU A 411 0.41 -19.16 -19.80
CA LEU A 411 1.12 -18.62 -18.64
C LEU A 411 1.01 -19.52 -17.41
N VAL A 412 -0.18 -20.09 -17.17
CA VAL A 412 -0.39 -21.10 -16.12
C VAL A 412 0.47 -22.33 -16.40
N LEU A 413 0.53 -22.80 -17.64
CA LEU A 413 1.31 -23.97 -18.04
C LEU A 413 2.81 -23.70 -17.88
N VAL A 414 3.30 -22.52 -18.26
CA VAL A 414 4.68 -22.07 -17.99
C VAL A 414 4.95 -22.06 -16.49
N GLY A 415 4.07 -21.44 -15.69
CA GLY A 415 4.19 -21.44 -14.23
C GLY A 415 4.18 -22.85 -13.60
N LEU A 416 3.37 -23.76 -14.15
CA LEU A 416 3.30 -25.16 -13.76
C LEU A 416 4.59 -25.91 -14.11
N VAL A 417 5.13 -25.71 -15.31
CA VAL A 417 6.40 -26.31 -15.76
C VAL A 417 7.54 -25.83 -14.87
N PHE A 418 7.62 -24.53 -14.58
CA PHE A 418 8.59 -23.99 -13.61
C PHE A 418 8.40 -24.61 -12.22
N TYR A 419 7.16 -24.68 -11.73
CA TYR A 419 6.86 -25.31 -10.45
C TYR A 419 7.30 -26.79 -10.40
N LEU A 420 6.97 -27.58 -11.42
CA LEU A 420 7.32 -29.00 -11.49
C LEU A 420 8.83 -29.20 -11.59
N ARG A 421 9.50 -28.40 -12.42
CA ARG A 421 10.95 -28.43 -12.57
C ARG A 421 11.66 -28.06 -11.27
N ASP A 422 11.23 -27.01 -10.58
CA ASP A 422 12.03 -26.45 -9.49
C ASP A 422 11.56 -26.88 -8.09
N VAL A 423 10.26 -27.12 -7.86
CA VAL A 423 9.76 -27.65 -6.58
C VAL A 423 9.82 -29.15 -6.55
N ALA A 424 9.20 -29.83 -7.53
CA ALA A 424 9.04 -31.28 -7.46
C ALA A 424 10.38 -32.00 -7.70
N ALA A 425 11.20 -31.54 -8.65
CA ALA A 425 12.49 -32.17 -8.92
C ALA A 425 13.54 -31.92 -7.83
N ASN A 426 13.60 -30.70 -7.28
CA ASN A 426 14.56 -30.37 -6.22
C ASN A 426 14.06 -30.70 -4.81
N PHE A 427 12.83 -31.21 -4.64
CA PHE A 427 12.25 -31.58 -3.35
C PHE A 427 13.20 -32.46 -2.51
N ARG A 428 13.81 -33.48 -3.15
CA ARG A 428 14.77 -34.38 -2.47
C ARG A 428 16.05 -33.67 -2.04
N LYS A 429 16.56 -32.72 -2.82
CA LYS A 429 17.78 -31.97 -2.53
C LYS A 429 17.54 -30.94 -1.40
N TYR A 430 16.43 -30.19 -1.51
CA TYR A 430 16.02 -29.22 -0.48
C TYR A 430 15.64 -29.88 0.85
N ARG A 431 15.15 -31.12 0.84
CA ARG A 431 14.87 -31.90 2.07
C ARG A 431 16.06 -31.92 3.03
N TYR A 432 17.27 -32.07 2.52
CA TYR A 432 18.48 -32.19 3.34
C TYR A 432 19.24 -30.86 3.48
N GLU A 433 19.24 -29.99 2.46
CA GLU A 433 19.87 -28.67 2.55
C GLU A 433 19.13 -27.70 3.49
N VAL A 434 17.78 -27.74 3.52
CA VAL A 434 17.02 -26.86 4.41
C VAL A 434 17.26 -27.23 5.87
N ILE A 435 17.25 -28.52 6.21
CA ILE A 435 17.57 -28.99 7.57
C ILE A 435 18.97 -28.53 7.99
N ARG A 436 19.96 -28.72 7.10
CA ARG A 436 21.38 -28.36 7.36
C ARG A 436 21.60 -26.86 7.57
N VAL A 437 20.88 -26.00 6.83
CA VAL A 437 20.97 -24.54 6.96
C VAL A 437 20.14 -24.03 8.14
N THR A 438 19.02 -24.65 8.48
CA THR A 438 18.23 -24.27 9.67
C THR A 438 18.82 -24.76 11.00
N SER A 439 19.67 -25.79 10.98
CA SER A 439 20.36 -26.32 12.17
C SER A 439 21.68 -25.62 12.48
N ASN A 440 22.21 -24.80 11.56
CA ASN A 440 23.46 -24.05 11.75
C ASN A 440 23.20 -22.54 11.61
N PRO A 441 23.06 -21.79 12.72
CA PRO A 441 22.77 -20.36 12.68
C PRO A 441 23.94 -19.46 12.24
N GLU A 442 25.11 -20.04 11.90
CA GLU A 442 26.36 -19.30 11.62
C GLU A 442 26.77 -19.25 10.13
N VAL A 443 25.91 -19.64 9.18
CA VAL A 443 26.18 -19.51 7.72
C VAL A 443 25.27 -18.49 7.04
#